data_AF-A0AAV6BS35-F1
#
_entry.id   AF-A0AAV6BS35-F1
#
_cell.length_a   1.000
_cell.length_b   1.000
_cell.length_c   1.000
_cell.angle_alpha   90.00
_cell.angle_beta   90.00
_cell.angle_gamma   90.00
#
_symmetry.space_group_name_H-M   'P 1'
#
loop_
_entity.id
_entity.type
_entity.pdbx_description
1 polymer ?
#
loop_
_entity_poly.entity_id
_entity_poly.type
_entity_poly.pdbx_seq_one_letter_code
_entity_poly.pdbx_strand_id
1 'polypeptide(L)' 'MGLDPVCKMEVNPASAEAQSEYEGVTFYFCSRACKEKFDREPKRYLDETDLAQARAERAERNRKA' A
#
# COMPACT_ATOMS: atom_id res chain seq x y z
N MET A 1 3.35 7.78 5.23
CA MET A 1 4.37 7.39 4.22
C MET A 1 4.06 5.96 3.87
N GLY A 2 3.88 5.59 2.60
CA GLY A 2 3.39 4.26 2.26
C GLY A 2 4.46 3.21 2.55
N LEU A 3 4.09 2.07 3.13
CA LEU A 3 4.99 0.92 3.26
C LEU A 3 4.62 -0.09 2.17
N ASP A 4 5.62 -0.56 1.42
CA ASP A 4 5.42 -1.64 0.44
C ASP A 4 5.31 -2.98 1.19
N PRO A 5 4.16 -3.69 1.13
CA PRO A 5 3.95 -4.91 1.90
C PRO A 5 4.77 -6.11 1.39
N VAL A 6 5.33 -6.03 0.17
CA VAL A 6 6.14 -7.10 -0.42
C VAL A 6 7.60 -7.01 0.01
N CYS A 7 8.17 -5.80 0.01
CA CYS A 7 9.59 -5.59 0.33
C CYS A 7 9.85 -4.83 1.64
N LYS A 8 8.79 -4.35 2.31
CA LYS A 8 8.85 -3.51 3.52
C LYS A 8 9.68 -2.23 3.35
N MET A 9 9.82 -1.75 2.11
CA MET A 9 10.42 -0.44 1.86
C MET A 9 9.40 0.66 2.05
N GLU A 10 9.86 1.79 2.57
CA GLU A 10 9.13 3.04 2.49
C GLU A 10 9.01 3.48 1.03
N VAL A 11 7.77 3.61 0.58
CA VAL A 11 7.39 4.13 -0.73
C VAL A 11 6.64 5.43 -0.50
N ASN A 12 7.12 6.47 -1.15
CA ASN A 12 6.38 7.72 -1.16
C ASN A 12 5.16 7.57 -2.09
N PRO A 13 3.91 7.71 -1.59
CA PRO A 13 2.72 7.62 -2.43
C PRO A 13 2.68 8.68 -3.55
N ALA A 14 3.37 9.81 -3.38
CA ALA A 14 3.48 10.85 -4.41
C ALA A 14 4.48 10.50 -5.54
N SER A 15 5.40 9.57 -5.28
CA SER A 15 6.44 9.13 -6.23
C SER A 15 6.38 7.63 -6.48
N ALA A 16 5.28 6.98 -6.10
CA ALA A 16 5.13 5.55 -6.21
C ALA A 16 5.10 5.14 -7.68
N GLU A 17 5.96 4.20 -8.03
CA GLU A 17 6.10 3.72 -9.40
C GLU A 17 4.91 2.84 -9.81
N ALA A 18 4.29 2.16 -8.84
CA ALA A 18 3.06 1.42 -9.03
C ALA A 18 2.13 1.50 -7.81
N GLN A 19 0.83 1.35 -8.06
CA GLN A 19 -0.19 1.27 -7.03
C GLN A 19 -1.24 0.19 -7.38
N SER A 20 -1.85 -0.40 -6.35
CA SER A 20 -2.98 -1.33 -6.49
C SER A 20 -4.04 -1.02 -5.45
N GLU A 21 -5.30 -1.21 -5.79
CA GLU A 21 -6.41 -0.99 -4.88
C GLU A 21 -6.98 -2.35 -4.43
N TYR A 22 -6.96 -2.60 -3.13
CA TYR A 22 -7.40 -3.85 -2.53
C TYR A 22 -8.29 -3.56 -1.31
N GLU A 23 -9.51 -4.10 -1.31
CA GLU A 23 -10.52 -3.87 -0.25
C GLU A 23 -10.77 -2.39 0.08
N GLY A 24 -10.78 -1.53 -0.95
CA GLY A 24 -10.98 -0.08 -0.81
C GLY A 24 -9.77 0.69 -0.28
N VAL A 25 -8.62 0.03 -0.18
CA VAL A 25 -7.34 0.58 0.27
C VAL A 25 -6.37 0.66 -0.91
N THR A 26 -5.73 1.80 -1.10
CA THR A 26 -4.70 1.97 -2.13
C THR A 26 -3.32 1.65 -1.52
N PHE A 27 -2.69 0.59 -2.03
CA PHE A 27 -1.32 0.20 -1.71
C PHE A 27 -0.34 0.72 -2.76
N TYR A 28 0.84 1.13 -2.31
CA TYR A 28 1.89 1.68 -3.16
C TYR A 28 3.08 0.74 -3.17
N PHE A 29 3.67 0.57 -4.34
CA PHE A 29 4.77 -0.35 -4.56
C PHE A 29 5.97 0.39 -5.13
N CYS A 30 7.14 -0.03 -4.68
CA CYS A 30 8.41 0.54 -5.15
C CYS A 30 8.66 0.23 -6.63
N SER A 31 8.04 -0.82 -7.15
CA SER A 31 8.24 -1.31 -8.51
C SER A 31 7.02 -2.11 -8.98
N ARG A 32 6.85 -2.21 -10.30
CA ARG A 32 5.79 -3.04 -10.91
C ARG A 32 5.91 -4.52 -10.53
N ALA A 33 7.12 -5.02 -10.30
CA ALA A 33 7.36 -6.39 -9.86
C ALA A 33 6.79 -6.66 -8.45
N CYS A 34 6.86 -5.69 -7.54
CA CYS A 34 6.24 -5.82 -6.22
C CYS A 34 4.70 -5.78 -6.34
N LYS A 35 4.17 -4.91 -7.19
CA LYS A 35 2.74 -4.89 -7.51
C LYS A 35 2.26 -6.26 -8.03
N GLU A 36 2.94 -6.87 -8.99
CA GLU A 36 2.53 -8.18 -9.54
C GLU A 36 2.57 -9.30 -8.49
N LYS A 37 3.59 -9.33 -7.63
CA LYS A 37 3.65 -10.29 -6.53
C LYS A 37 2.50 -10.11 -5.55
N PHE A 38 2.19 -8.87 -5.23
CA PHE A 38 1.07 -8.52 -4.38
C PHE A 38 -0.27 -8.90 -5.02
N ASP A 39 -0.47 -8.62 -6.31
CA ASP A 39 -1.74 -8.93 -7.00
C ASP A 39 -2.01 -10.44 -7.05
N ARG A 40 -0.94 -11.26 -7.14
CA ARG A 40 -1.04 -12.71 -7.09
C ARG A 40 -1.44 -13.24 -5.71
N GLU A 41 -0.86 -12.71 -4.64
CA GLU A 41 -1.07 -13.23 -3.28
C GLU A 41 -1.21 -12.11 -2.23
N PRO A 42 -2.21 -11.21 -2.34
CA PRO A 42 -2.28 -10.00 -1.51
C PRO A 42 -2.49 -10.36 -0.03
N LYS A 43 -3.28 -11.41 0.24
CA LYS A 43 -3.53 -11.95 1.58
C LYS A 43 -2.30 -12.52 2.28
N ARG A 44 -1.22 -12.81 1.52
CA ARG A 44 0.04 -13.32 2.09
C ARG A 44 0.97 -12.20 2.54
N TYR A 45 0.75 -10.99 2.02
CA TYR A 45 1.53 -9.79 2.31
C TYR A 45 0.77 -8.79 3.17
N LEU A 46 -0.56 -8.88 3.20
CA LEU A 46 -1.43 -8.08 4.05
C LEU A 46 -1.90 -8.88 5.26
N ASP A 47 -1.58 -8.36 6.43
CA ASP A 47 -2.26 -8.71 7.68
C ASP A 47 -3.38 -7.70 7.97
N GLU A 48 -4.31 -8.05 8.87
CA GLU A 48 -5.40 -7.17 9.32
C GLU A 48 -4.87 -5.80 9.80
N THR A 49 -3.69 -5.78 10.42
CA THR A 49 -3.02 -4.56 10.89
C THR A 49 -2.57 -3.66 9.74
N ASP A 50 -2.12 -4.23 8.62
CA ASP A 50 -1.61 -3.49 7.45
C ASP A 50 -2.77 -2.78 6.73
N LEU A 51 -3.90 -3.49 6.57
CA LEU A 51 -5.16 -2.93 6.08
C LEU A 51 -5.71 -1.83 6.99
N ALA A 52 -5.64 -2.01 8.31
CA ALA A 52 -6.08 -1.02 9.28
C ALA A 52 -5.22 0.26 9.22
N GLN A 53 -3.90 0.12 9.15
CA GLN A 53 -2.97 1.24 9.04
C GLN A 53 -3.15 2.01 7.73
N ALA A 54 -3.28 1.31 6.61
CA ALA A 54 -3.44 1.96 5.31
C ALA A 54 -4.80 2.68 5.17
N ARG A 55 -5.87 2.15 5.80
CA ARG A 55 -7.15 2.87 5.93
C ARG A 55 -7.04 4.10 6.82
N ALA A 56 -6.35 4.00 7.96
CA ALA A 56 -6.14 5.10 8.89
C ALA A 56 -5.34 6.25 8.24
N GLU A 57 -4.23 5.95 7.55
CA GLU A 57 -3.41 6.97 6.88
C GLU A 57 -4.19 7.71 5.77
N ARG A 58 -5.10 7.03 5.05
CA ARG A 58 -5.95 7.70 4.04
C ARG A 58 -6.93 8.67 4.70
N ALA A 59 -7.49 8.32 5.86
CA ALA A 59 -8.37 9.20 6.63
C ALA A 59 -7.63 10.41 7.19
N GLU A 60 -6.38 10.24 7.63
CA GLU A 60 -5.55 11.34 8.13
C GLU A 60 -5.10 12.29 7.01
N ARG A 61 -4.73 11.76 5.84
CA ARG A 61 -4.35 12.60 4.69
C ARG A 61 -5.50 13.48 4.18
N ASN A 62 -6.74 13.01 4.28
CA ASN A 62 -7.94 13.77 3.94
C ASN A 62 -8.30 14.86 4.96
N ARG A 63 -7.71 14.83 6.17
CA ARG A 63 -7.92 15.84 7.22
C ARG A 63 -6.98 17.04 7.12
N LYS A 64 -5.93 16.96 6.30
CA LYS A 64 -4.91 18.00 6.11
C LYS A 64 -5.09 18.82 4.81
N ALA A 65 -6.21 18.64 4.12
CA ALA A 65 -6.62 19.41 2.94
C ALA A 65 -7.53 20.58 3.33
#